data_AF-A0A924UYB6-F1
#
_entry.id   AF-A0A924UYB6-F1
#
_cell.length_a   1.000
_cell.length_b   1.000
_cell.length_c   1.000
_cell.angle_alpha   90.00
_cell.angle_beta   90.00
_cell.angle_gamma   90.00
#
_symmetry.space_group_name_H-M   'P 1'
#
loop_
_entity.id
_entity.type
_entity.pdbx_description
1 polymer ?
#
loop_
_entity_poly.entity_id
_entity_poly.type
_entity_poly.pdbx_seq_one_letter_code
_entity_poly.pdbx_strand_id
1 'polypeptide(L)' 'MEKFGNTSSASIPIIMVTELKNQLRKGQDKLLFCGFGVGLSWGSCYLTTENLTVLNLMEM' A
#
# COMPACT_ATOMS: atom_id res chain seq x y z
N MET A 1 -5.50 -8.72 4.04
CA MET A 1 -5.22 -9.08 5.45
C MET A 1 -5.10 -10.59 5.65
N GLU A 2 -5.98 -11.39 5.05
CA GLU A 2 -6.01 -12.85 5.30
C GLU A 2 -4.69 -13.59 5.03
N LYS A 3 -3.87 -13.12 4.08
CA LYS A 3 -2.58 -13.75 3.75
C LYS A 3 -1.39 -13.31 4.60
N PHE A 4 -1.35 -12.04 5.05
CA PHE A 4 -0.16 -11.44 5.68
C PHE A 4 -0.41 -10.93 7.11
N GLY A 5 -1.67 -10.94 7.57
CA GLY A 5 -2.04 -10.38 8.87
C GLY A 5 -1.80 -8.88 8.96
N ASN A 6 -1.64 -8.40 10.21
CA ASN A 6 -1.23 -7.03 10.48
C ASN A 6 0.30 -6.96 10.46
N THR A 7 0.85 -6.37 9.41
CA THR A 7 2.30 -6.18 9.25
C THR A 7 2.77 -4.81 9.72
N SER A 8 2.04 -4.20 10.66
CA SER A 8 2.31 -2.86 11.20
C SER A 8 2.41 -1.82 10.07
N SER A 9 3.46 -0.99 10.07
CA SER A 9 3.73 0.02 9.05
C SER A 9 3.86 -0.53 7.63
N ALA A 10 4.23 -1.81 7.48
CA ALA A 10 4.35 -2.44 6.16
C ALA A 10 3.00 -2.83 5.54
N SER A 11 1.88 -2.71 6.27
CA SER A 11 0.57 -3.13 5.78
C SER A 11 0.12 -2.37 4.52
N ILE A 12 0.40 -1.07 4.47
CA ILE A 12 0.08 -0.23 3.30
C ILE A 12 0.91 -0.65 2.07
N PRO A 13 2.27 -0.68 2.12
CA PRO A 13 3.05 -1.07 0.95
C PRO A 13 2.83 -2.54 0.54
N ILE A 14 2.58 -3.46 1.48
CA ILE A 14 2.23 -4.85 1.14
C ILE A 14 0.95 -4.89 0.31
N ILE A 15 -0.12 -4.21 0.73
CA ILE A 15 -1.38 -4.16 -0.04
C ILE A 15 -1.18 -3.53 -1.42
N MET A 16 -0.33 -2.49 -1.53
CA MET A 16 -0.01 -1.89 -2.82
C MET A 16 0.64 -2.90 -3.79
N VAL A 17 1.50 -3.78 -3.29
CA VAL A 17 2.21 -4.78 -4.09
C VAL A 17 1.36 -6.03 -4.36
N THR A 18 0.55 -6.47 -3.41
CA THR A 18 -0.19 -7.74 -3.53
C THR A 18 -1.55 -7.57 -4.19
N GLU A 19 -2.30 -6.52 -3.84
CA GLU A 19 -3.68 -6.34 -4.29
C GLU A 19 -3.80 -5.30 -5.40
N LEU A 20 -3.08 -4.18 -5.28
CA LEU A 20 -3.27 -3.03 -6.17
C LEU A 20 -2.29 -3.00 -7.36
N LYS A 21 -1.32 -3.91 -7.40
CA LYS A 21 -0.22 -3.88 -8.37
C LYS A 21 -0.64 -3.71 -9.83
N ASN A 22 -1.64 -4.44 -10.28
CA ASN A 22 -2.08 -4.38 -11.68
C ASN A 22 -2.77 -3.06 -12.02
N GLN A 23 -3.51 -2.49 -11.05
CA GLN A 23 -4.14 -1.18 -11.16
C GLN A 23 -3.06 -0.09 -11.17
N LEU A 24 -2.19 -0.07 -10.17
CA LEU A 24 -1.13 0.93 -10.02
C LEU A 24 -0.17 1.00 -11.21
N ARG A 25 0.04 -0.11 -11.91
CA ARG A 25 0.87 -0.19 -13.11
C ARG A 25 0.19 0.38 -14.37
N LYS A 26 -1.13 0.65 -14.34
CA LYS A 26 -1.92 1.00 -15.52
C LYS A 26 -2.76 2.25 -15.28
N GLY A 27 -2.33 3.35 -15.89
CA GLY A 27 -3.08 4.60 -15.88
C GLY A 27 -2.81 5.42 -14.62
N GLN A 28 -3.78 6.28 -14.29
CA GLN A 28 -3.66 7.25 -13.20
C GLN A 28 -4.62 6.88 -12.06
N ASP A 29 -4.09 6.79 -10.85
CA ASP A 29 -4.87 6.49 -9.64
C ASP A 29 -4.77 7.62 -8.64
N LYS A 30 -5.90 7.95 -8.01
CA LYS A 30 -5.98 8.83 -6.84
C LYS A 30 -6.12 7.97 -5.60
N LEU A 31 -5.12 8.02 -4.72
CA LEU A 31 -5.00 7.14 -3.59
C LEU A 31 -5.08 7.94 -2.30
N LEU A 32 -5.88 7.47 -1.35
CA LEU A 32 -5.90 7.94 0.03
C LEU A 32 -5.43 6.80 0.94
N PHE A 33 -4.29 6.99 1.57
CA PHE A 33 -3.76 6.08 2.57
C PHE A 33 -4.08 6.62 3.96
N CYS A 34 -4.51 5.74 4.86
CA CYS A 34 -4.74 6.05 6.25
C CYS A 34 -4.07 4.98 7.11
N GLY A 35 -3.33 5.42 8.11
CA GLY A 35 -2.67 4.54 9.06
C GLY A 35 -2.81 5.06 10.48
N PHE A 36 -2.83 4.14 11.44
CA PHE A 36 -2.77 4.41 12.86
C PHE A 36 -1.74 3.48 13.50
N GLY A 37 -1.16 3.91 14.61
CA GLY A 37 -0.05 3.19 15.25
C GLY A 37 0.00 3.41 16.76
N VAL A 38 1.10 2.94 17.34
CA VAL A 38 1.32 2.94 18.80
C VAL A 38 1.24 4.34 19.41
N GLY A 39 0.80 4.40 20.67
CA GLY A 39 0.47 5.65 21.36
C GLY A 39 -0.93 6.11 20.95
N LEU A 40 -0.99 7.22 20.22
CA LEU A 40 -2.20 7.79 19.61
C LEU A 40 -1.85 8.42 18.25
N SER A 41 -0.88 7.82 17.56
CA SER A 41 -0.39 8.36 16.29
C SER A 41 -1.27 7.89 15.13
N TRP A 42 -1.72 8.83 14.31
CA TRP A 42 -2.37 8.55 13.04
C TRP A 42 -1.84 9.48 11.95
N GLY A 43 -1.96 9.04 10.71
CA GLY A 43 -1.57 9.82 9.55
C GLY A 43 -2.42 9.45 8.34
N SER A 44 -2.58 10.41 7.44
CA SER A 44 -3.15 10.16 6.13
C SER A 44 -2.27 10.78 5.05
N CYS A 45 -2.29 10.17 3.87
CA CYS A 45 -1.57 10.65 2.71
C CYS A 45 -2.48 10.53 1.49
N TYR A 46 -2.71 11.65 0.81
CA TYR A 46 -3.37 11.67 -0.48
C TYR A 46 -2.35 11.93 -1.58
N LEU A 47 -2.31 11.05 -2.58
CA LEU A 47 -1.41 11.20 -3.71
C LEU A 47 -2.05 10.70 -5.00
N THR A 48 -1.55 11.19 -6.13
CA THR A 48 -1.94 10.71 -7.47
C THR A 48 -0.74 10.02 -8.09
N THR A 49 -0.90 8.77 -8.51
CA THR A 49 0.13 7.99 -9.21
C THR A 49 -0.22 7.86 -10.68
N GLU A 50 0.78 7.73 -11.54
CA GLU A 50 0.60 7.42 -12.96
C GLU A 50 1.60 6.35 -13.38
N ASN A 51 1.11 5.23 -13.93
CA ASN A 51 1.89 4.13 -14.47
C ASN A 51 3.05 3.67 -13.56
N LEU A 52 2.74 3.38 -12.30
CA LEU A 52 3.73 3.09 -11.26
C LEU A 52 4.46 1.76 -11.52
N THR A 53 5.80 1.77 -11.42
CA THR A 53 6.58 0.52 -11.46
C THR A 53 6.49 -0.20 -10.11
N VAL A 54 5.63 -1.20 -10.03
CA VAL A 54 5.46 -2.04 -8.83
C VAL A 54 6.23 -3.36 -8.98
N LEU A 55 7.17 -3.69 -8.10
CA LEU A 55 7.94 -4.94 -8.18
C LEU A 55 7.13 -6.16 -7.73
N ASN A 56 7.65 -7.37 -7.94
CA ASN A 56 7.07 -8.59 -7.33
C ASN A 56 7.40 -8.61 -5.82
N LEU A 57 6.47 -9.09 -5.01
CA LEU A 57 6.79 -9.41 -3.62
C LEU A 57 7.85 -10.52 -3.63
N MET A 58 8.91 -10.33 -2.83
CA MET A 58 9.93 -11.36 -2.62
C MET A 58 9.69 -11.99 -1.25
N GLU A 59 9.64 -13.32 -1.23
CA GLU A 59 9.54 -14.14 -0.03
C GLU A 59 10.87 -14.89 0.14
N MET A 60 11.31 -15.10 1.39
CA MET A 60 12.57 -15.78 1.73
C MET A 60 12.38 -17.28 1.85
#